data_AF-A0A401GFH3-F1
#
_entry.id   AF-A0A401GFH3-F1
#
_cell.length_a   1.000
_cell.length_b   1.000
_cell.length_c   1.000
_cell.angle_alpha   90.00
_cell.angle_beta   90.00
_cell.angle_gamma   90.00
#
_symmetry.space_group_name_H-M   'P 1'
#
loop_
_entity.id
_entity.type
_entity.pdbx_description
1 polymer ?
#
loop_
_entity_poly.entity_id
_entity_poly.type
_entity_poly.pdbx_seq_one_letter_code
_entity_poly.pdbx_strand_id
1 'polypeptide(L)'
;MTVKFVLFDVSTDLVDEWRQAFAALVPQECQAQVTILESTLSPLKPPNTHFDCVVSPANSFGRFDGGFDQILSDVLAPPDDPSALTSAAQEDPG
;
A
#
# COMPACT_ATOMS: atom_id res chain seq x y z
N MET A 1 19.37 7.07 7.65
CA MET A 1 18.08 7.36 6.98
C MET A 1 17.02 6.63 7.78
N THR A 2 15.96 7.29 8.22
CA THR A 2 14.89 6.67 9.03
C THR A 2 13.74 6.33 8.09
N VAL A 3 13.35 5.05 8.05
CA VAL A 3 12.22 4.61 7.22
C VAL A 3 10.92 5.06 7.88
N LYS A 4 9.98 5.55 7.07
CA LYS A 4 8.63 5.91 7.52
C LYS A 4 7.64 4.97 6.87
N PHE A 5 6.64 4.54 7.62
CA PHE A 5 5.60 3.65 7.15
C PHE A 5 4.27 4.38 7.11
N VAL A 6 3.52 4.18 6.03
CA VAL A 6 2.12 4.56 5.95
C VAL A 6 1.31 3.29 5.76
N LEU A 7 0.49 2.97 6.74
CA LEU A 7 -0.52 1.92 6.64
C LEU A 7 -1.83 2.61 6.30
N PHE A 8 -2.50 2.16 5.24
CA PHE A 8 -3.81 2.69 4.90
C PHE A 8 -4.72 1.60 4.38
N ASP A 9 -6.00 1.72 4.72
CA ASP A 9 -7.07 0.86 4.25
C ASP A 9 -8.39 1.66 4.21
N VAL A 10 -9.38 1.16 3.49
CA VAL A 10 -10.73 1.74 3.45
C VAL A 10 -11.62 1.23 4.57
N SER A 11 -11.25 0.12 5.22
CA SER A 11 -12.00 -0.47 6.33
C SER A 11 -11.73 0.29 7.63
N THR A 12 -12.74 1.03 8.11
CA THR A 12 -12.70 1.70 9.42
C THR A 12 -12.39 0.73 10.55
N ASP A 13 -13.05 -0.43 10.57
CA ASP A 13 -12.86 -1.46 11.61
C ASP A 13 -11.41 -1.94 11.67
N LEU A 14 -10.80 -2.23 10.51
CA LEU A 14 -9.40 -2.65 10.44
C LEU A 14 -8.44 -1.54 10.90
N VAL A 15 -8.69 -0.31 10.47
CA VAL A 15 -7.87 0.85 10.82
C VAL A 15 -7.93 1.13 12.33
N ASP A 16 -9.09 1.00 12.95
CA ASP A 16 -9.25 1.18 14.39
C ASP A 16 -8.55 0.07 15.19
N GLU A 17 -8.62 -1.18 14.73
CA GLU A 17 -7.85 -2.28 15.31
C GLU A 17 -6.34 -2.05 15.20
N TRP A 18 -5.84 -1.55 14.06
CA TRP A 18 -4.44 -1.18 13.92
C TRP A 18 -4.03 -0.09 14.91
N ARG A 19 -4.84 0.98 15.06
CA ARG A 19 -4.54 2.06 16.01
C ARG A 19 -4.43 1.52 17.45
N GLN A 20 -5.37 0.67 17.86
CA GLN A 20 -5.38 0.07 19.19
C GLN A 20 -4.18 -0.86 19.41
N ALA A 21 -3.92 -1.77 18.46
CA ALA A 21 -2.82 -2.72 18.55
C ALA A 21 -1.45 -2.02 18.59
N PHE A 22 -1.24 -1.00 17.76
CA PHE A 22 0.01 -0.23 17.76
C PHE A 22 0.21 0.52 19.08
N ALA A 23 -0.83 1.14 19.61
CA ALA A 23 -0.76 1.82 20.91
C ALA A 23 -0.41 0.86 22.06
N ALA A 24 -0.90 -0.38 22.00
CA ALA A 24 -0.70 -1.39 23.04
C ALA A 24 0.64 -2.14 22.94
N LEU A 25 1.14 -2.40 21.72
CA LEU A 25 2.20 -3.38 21.48
C LEU A 25 3.51 -2.79 20.94
N VAL A 26 3.47 -1.59 20.33
CA VAL A 26 4.64 -1.03 19.63
C VAL A 26 5.31 0.04 20.50
N PRO A 27 6.64 0.03 20.67
CA PRO A 27 7.35 1.09 21.40
C PRO A 27 7.11 2.48 20.82
N GLN A 28 7.04 3.50 21.68
CA GLN A 28 6.65 4.87 21.29
C GLN A 28 7.55 5.47 20.20
N GLU A 29 8.85 5.19 20.26
CA GLU A 29 9.85 5.59 19.27
C GLU A 29 9.62 4.97 17.88
N CYS A 30 9.01 3.79 17.83
CA CYS A 30 8.61 3.12 16.60
C CYS A 30 7.26 3.66 16.11
N GLN A 31 6.32 3.96 17.02
CA GLN A 31 5.03 4.58 16.66
C GLN A 31 5.22 5.91 15.93
N ALA A 32 6.21 6.72 16.34
CA ALA A 32 6.53 8.00 15.68
C ALA A 32 6.95 7.88 14.20
N GLN A 33 7.26 6.66 13.72
CA GLN A 33 7.64 6.39 12.33
C GLN A 33 6.47 5.84 11.50
N VAL A 34 5.31 5.62 12.10
CA VAL A 34 4.15 4.96 11.49
C VAL A 34 2.99 5.94 11.42
N THR A 35 2.40 6.09 10.25
CA THR A 35 1.16 6.82 10.03
C THR A 35 0.07 5.85 9.61
N ILE A 36 -1.09 5.88 10.29
CA ILE A 36 -2.23 5.02 9.98
C ILE A 36 -3.37 5.88 9.42
N LEU A 37 -3.83 5.58 8.22
CA LEU A 37 -4.86 6.35 7.51
C LEU A 37 -6.04 5.47 7.12
N GLU A 38 -7.24 6.02 7.27
CA GLU A 38 -8.43 5.47 6.63
C GLU A 38 -8.63 6.19 5.29
N SER A 39 -8.26 5.55 4.18
CA SER A 39 -8.23 6.20 2.87
C SER A 39 -8.14 5.21 1.71
N THR A 40 -8.50 5.70 0.52
CA THR A 40 -8.11 5.07 -0.76
C THR A 40 -6.75 5.62 -1.22
N LEU A 41 -6.24 5.16 -2.37
CA LEU A 41 -4.98 5.65 -2.94
C LEU A 41 -5.09 7.10 -3.49
N SER A 42 -6.19 7.42 -4.17
CA SER A 42 -6.39 8.71 -4.87
C SER A 42 -6.69 9.97 -4.04
N PRO A 43 -7.00 9.93 -2.73
CA PRO A 43 -7.19 11.11 -1.88
C PRO A 43 -6.06 11.39 -0.88
N LEU A 44 -4.93 10.67 -0.95
CA LEU A 44 -3.82 10.91 -0.01
C LEU A 44 -3.31 12.36 -0.12
N LYS A 45 -3.21 13.05 1.03
CA LYS A 45 -2.80 14.46 1.12
C LYS A 45 -1.36 14.59 1.61
N PRO A 46 -0.66 15.70 1.30
CA PRO A 46 0.67 15.95 1.84
C PRO A 46 0.70 15.81 3.37
N PRO A 47 1.75 15.19 3.95
CA PRO A 47 2.99 14.74 3.30
C PRO A 47 2.91 13.36 2.63
N ASN A 48 1.77 12.67 2.68
CA ASN A 48 1.62 11.27 2.24
C ASN A 48 1.26 11.15 0.75
N THR A 49 1.71 12.07 -0.10
CA THR A 49 1.46 12.05 -1.56
C THR A 49 2.58 11.40 -2.37
N HIS A 50 3.72 11.12 -1.74
CA HIS A 50 4.90 10.54 -2.38
C HIS A 50 5.45 9.41 -1.52
N PHE A 51 5.81 8.32 -2.17
CA PHE A 51 6.37 7.13 -1.54
C PHE A 51 7.54 6.62 -2.36
N ASP A 52 8.59 6.18 -1.68
CA ASP A 52 9.71 5.50 -2.33
C ASP A 52 9.35 4.05 -2.72
N CYS A 53 8.34 3.47 -2.03
CA CYS A 53 7.87 2.11 -2.23
C CYS A 53 6.40 1.98 -1.80
N VAL A 54 5.64 1.14 -2.52
CA VAL A 54 4.28 0.71 -2.15
C VAL A 54 4.25 -0.81 -2.11
N VAL A 55 3.57 -1.37 -1.10
CA VAL A 55 3.43 -2.82 -0.94
C VAL A 55 2.18 -3.29 -1.67
N SER A 56 2.35 -4.27 -2.55
CA SER A 56 1.27 -5.02 -3.18
C SER A 56 1.07 -6.34 -2.41
N PRO A 57 -0.11 -6.60 -1.81
CA PRO A 57 -0.43 -7.88 -1.17
C PRO A 57 -0.91 -8.92 -2.19
N ALA A 58 -0.23 -9.01 -3.35
CA ALA A 58 -0.61 -9.89 -4.44
C ALA A 58 -0.70 -11.36 -4.01
N ASN A 59 -1.47 -12.13 -4.79
CA ASN A 59 -1.58 -13.58 -4.59
C ASN A 59 -0.26 -14.30 -4.95
N SER A 60 -0.20 -15.61 -4.68
CA SER A 60 1.01 -16.42 -4.88
C SER A 60 1.48 -16.54 -6.34
N PHE A 61 0.67 -16.10 -7.31
CA PHE A 61 1.06 -16.02 -8.71
C PHE A 61 1.65 -14.65 -9.07
N GLY A 62 1.76 -13.70 -8.14
CA GLY A 62 2.26 -12.35 -8.39
C GLY A 62 1.36 -11.52 -9.31
N ARG A 63 0.08 -11.87 -9.41
CA ARG A 63 -0.87 -11.15 -10.27
C ARG A 63 -1.38 -9.90 -9.56
N PHE A 64 -1.37 -8.80 -10.30
CA PHE A 64 -1.92 -7.54 -9.83
C PHE A 64 -3.39 -7.42 -10.22
N ASP A 65 -4.20 -8.35 -9.71
CA ASP A 65 -5.63 -8.49 -10.02
C ASP A 65 -6.50 -8.42 -8.75
N GLY A 66 -7.68 -7.79 -8.91
CA GLY A 66 -8.63 -7.57 -7.81
C GLY A 66 -8.10 -6.68 -6.65
N GLY A 67 -9.00 -6.33 -5.73
CA GLY A 67 -8.64 -5.66 -4.48
C GLY A 67 -7.75 -4.42 -4.66
N PHE A 68 -6.73 -4.31 -3.81
CA PHE A 68 -5.76 -3.21 -3.86
C PHE A 68 -4.80 -3.34 -5.05
N ASP A 69 -4.49 -4.55 -5.49
CA ASP A 69 -3.56 -4.77 -6.59
C ASP A 69 -4.13 -4.29 -7.93
N GLN A 70 -5.45 -4.44 -8.16
CA GLN A 70 -6.12 -3.85 -9.31
C GLN A 70 -6.02 -2.32 -9.29
N ILE A 71 -6.18 -1.70 -8.12
CA ILE A 71 -6.07 -0.24 -7.99
C ILE A 71 -4.64 0.21 -8.32
N LEU A 72 -3.62 -0.56 -7.95
CA LEU A 72 -2.24 -0.28 -8.35
C LEU A 72 -2.06 -0.39 -9.86
N SER A 73 -2.61 -1.43 -10.50
CA SER A 73 -2.61 -1.57 -11.96
C SER A 73 -3.30 -0.38 -12.63
N ASP A 74 -4.49 0.01 -12.17
CA ASP A 74 -5.27 1.12 -12.75
C ASP A 74 -4.55 2.48 -12.64
N VAL A 75 -3.72 2.67 -11.61
CA VAL A 75 -3.02 3.94 -11.34
C VAL A 75 -1.62 3.99 -11.93
N LEU A 76 -0.89 2.86 -11.95
CA LEU A 76 0.54 2.82 -12.29
C LEU A 76 0.84 2.16 -13.64
N ALA A 77 -0.05 1.32 -14.16
CA ALA A 77 0.18 0.68 -15.45
C ALA A 77 0.08 1.68 -16.61
N PRO A 78 0.88 1.51 -17.67
CA PRO A 78 0.66 2.21 -18.94
C PRO A 78 -0.77 1.95 -19.45
N PRO A 79 -1.46 2.96 -20.03
CA PRO A 79 -2.83 2.78 -20.52
C PRO A 79 -3.00 1.69 -21.59
N ASP A 80 -1.93 1.38 -22.32
CA ASP A 80 -1.87 0.37 -23.38
C ASP A 80 -1.33 -0.98 -22.91
N ASP A 81 -0.84 -1.09 -21.67
CA ASP A 81 -0.40 -2.35 -21.06
C ASP A 81 -0.91 -2.49 -19.62
N PRO A 82 -2.19 -2.87 -19.42
CA PRO A 82 -2.76 -3.10 -18.10
C PRO A 82 -2.08 -4.24 -17.32
N SER A 83 -1.35 -5.13 -18.02
CA SER A 83 -0.61 -6.25 -17.42
C SER A 83 0.78 -5.88 -16.93
N ALA A 84 1.28 -4.68 -17.21
CA ALA A 84 2.66 -4.28 -16.97
C ALA A 84 3.17 -4.61 -15.57
N LEU A 85 2.37 -4.35 -14.53
CA LEU A 85 2.75 -4.62 -13.14
C LEU A 85 2.83 -6.12 -12.84
N THR A 86 1.91 -6.92 -13.40
CA THR A 86 1.94 -8.39 -13.26
C THR A 86 3.16 -8.97 -13.96
N SER A 87 3.42 -8.55 -15.20
CA SER A 87 4.59 -8.99 -15.98
C SER A 87 5.90 -8.62 -15.28
N ALA A 88 6.00 -7.38 -14.77
CA ALA A 88 7.16 -6.93 -14.01
C ALA A 88 7.37 -7.75 -12.73
N ALA A 89 6.32 -8.05 -11.97
CA ALA A 89 6.41 -8.85 -10.75
C ALA A 89 6.77 -10.33 -11.01
N GLN A 90 6.35 -10.87 -12.16
CA GLN A 90 6.65 -12.23 -12.57
C GLN A 90 8.02 -12.39 -13.24
N GLU A 91 8.75 -11.28 -13.45
CA GLU A 91 9.97 -11.24 -14.27
C GLU A 91 9.75 -11.83 -15.69
N ASP A 92 8.52 -11.74 -16.20
CA ASP A 92 8.12 -12.28 -17.50
C ASP A 92 8.01 -11.13 -18.50
N PRO A 93 8.97 -10.96 -19.43
CA PRO A 93 8.96 -9.87 -20.39
C PRO A 93 7.91 -10.02 -21.50
N GLY A 94 7.18 -11.15 -21.54
CA GLY A 94 6.27 -11.49 -22.64
C GLY A 94 6.96 -12.12 -23.85
#